data_AF-A0A934XML4-F1
#
_entry.id   AF-A0A934XML4-F1
#
_cell.length_a   1.000
_cell.length_b   1.000
_cell.length_c   1.000
_cell.angle_alpha   90.00
_cell.angle_beta   90.00
_cell.angle_gamma   90.00
#
_symmetry.space_group_name_H-M   'P 1'
#
loop_
_entity.id
_entity.type
_entity.pdbx_description
1 polymer ?
#
loop_
_entity_poly.entity_id
_entity_poly.type
_entity_poly.pdbx_seq_one_letter_code
_entity_poly.pdbx_strand_id
1 'polypeptide(L)'
;MDANVLIRGITFPRYPYEILRLATRHEIVMVISPTVLADARHYLSTLFPNHLPKLDSLLSVALVEIATISRVRNHGGGGGDIKDVPVVLRG
;
A
#
# COMPACT_ATOMS: atom_id res chain seq x y z
N MET A 1 1.46 0.79 -5.04
CA MET A 1 0.27 0.12 -4.49
C MET A 1 -0.91 1.07 -4.42
N ASP A 2 -2.12 0.59 -4.75
CA ASP A 2 -3.38 1.34 -4.78
C ASP A 2 -4.11 1.32 -3.43
N ALA A 3 -4.94 2.35 -3.17
CA ALA A 3 -5.71 2.47 -1.93
C ALA A 3 -6.68 1.30 -1.73
N ASN A 4 -7.26 0.76 -2.82
CA ASN A 4 -8.17 -0.38 -2.74
C ASN A 4 -7.47 -1.65 -2.27
N VAL A 5 -6.19 -1.86 -2.60
CA VAL A 5 -5.43 -3.03 -2.13
C VAL A 5 -5.23 -2.92 -0.62
N LEU A 6 -4.87 -1.74 -0.12
CA LEU A 6 -4.76 -1.45 1.32
C LEU A 6 -6.11 -1.67 2.02
N ILE A 7 -7.16 -0.97 1.56
CA ILE A 7 -8.48 -1.03 2.18
C ILE A 7 -9.01 -2.46 2.19
N ARG A 8 -9.00 -3.14 1.03
CA ARG A 8 -9.54 -4.51 0.93
C ARG A 8 -8.70 -5.50 1.71
N GLY A 9 -7.37 -5.40 1.68
CA GLY A 9 -6.51 -6.30 2.44
C GLY A 9 -6.69 -6.16 3.96
N ILE A 10 -7.08 -4.97 4.44
CA ILE A 10 -7.32 -4.70 5.85
C ILE A 10 -8.75 -5.09 6.28
N THR A 11 -9.75 -4.81 5.44
CA THR A 11 -11.18 -4.96 5.78
C THR A 11 -11.73 -6.34 5.42
N PHE A 12 -11.21 -6.98 4.37
CA PHE A 12 -11.69 -8.26 3.86
C PHE A 12 -10.53 -9.22 3.59
N PRO A 13 -10.36 -10.29 4.38
CA PRO A 13 -9.31 -11.28 4.13
C PRO A 13 -9.62 -12.08 2.87
N ARG A 14 -9.13 -11.58 1.72
CA ARG A 14 -9.14 -12.21 0.39
C ARG A 14 -7.78 -11.97 -0.27
N TYR A 15 -7.62 -12.19 -1.57
CA TYR A 15 -6.34 -12.02 -2.29
C TYR A 15 -5.48 -10.78 -1.89
N PRO A 16 -6.04 -9.57 -1.69
CA PRO A 16 -5.25 -8.42 -1.24
C PRO A 16 -4.55 -8.59 0.12
N TYR A 17 -5.10 -9.42 1.01
CA TYR A 17 -4.48 -9.74 2.31
C TYR A 17 -3.14 -10.47 2.16
N GLU A 18 -3.01 -11.36 1.16
CA GLU A 18 -1.76 -12.10 0.93
C GLU A 18 -0.64 -11.14 0.53
N ILE A 19 -0.93 -10.12 -0.27
CA ILE A 19 0.04 -9.07 -0.62
C ILE A 19 0.53 -8.36 0.65
N LEU A 20 -0.41 -7.96 1.52
CA LEU A 20 -0.05 -7.31 2.79
C LEU A 20 0.77 -8.25 3.69
N ARG A 21 0.45 -9.55 3.72
CA ARG A 21 1.17 -10.55 4.50
C ARG A 21 2.60 -10.78 3.98
N LEU A 22 2.82 -10.77 2.67
CA LEU A 22 4.17 -10.84 2.09
C LEU A 22 4.99 -9.60 2.50
N ALA A 23 4.36 -8.44 2.57
CA ALA A 23 5.03 -7.21 3.00
C ALA A 23 5.40 -7.22 4.49
N THR A 24 4.58 -7.84 5.35
CA THR A 24 4.93 -8.02 6.78
C THR A 24 6.01 -9.07 7.01
N ARG A 25 6.19 -10.01 6.08
CA ARG A 25 7.29 -10.97 6.05
C ARG A 25 8.56 -10.45 5.37
N HIS A 26 8.53 -9.19 4.90
CA HIS A 26 9.63 -8.53 4.17
C HIS A 26 10.02 -9.25 2.86
N GLU A 27 9.11 -10.03 2.29
CA GLU A 27 9.29 -10.70 0.98
C GLU A 27 9.07 -9.72 -0.20
N ILE A 28 8.27 -8.67 0.04
CA ILE A 28 8.04 -7.57 -0.90
C ILE A 28 8.17 -6.21 -0.20
N VAL A 29 8.52 -5.20 -0.99
CA VAL A 29 8.47 -3.79 -0.56
C VAL A 29 7.17 -3.16 -1.08
N MET A 30 6.35 -2.65 -0.17
CA MET A 30 5.16 -1.88 -0.53
C MET A 30 5.56 -0.43 -0.80
N VAL A 31 5.55 -0.03 -2.07
CA VAL A 31 5.72 1.38 -2.45
C VAL A 31 4.35 2.06 -2.50
N ILE A 32 4.15 3.07 -1.65
CA ILE A 32 2.85 3.74 -1.46
C ILE A 32 3.05 5.26 -1.61
N SER A 33 2.20 5.94 -2.38
CA SER A 33 2.22 7.40 -2.41
C SER A 33 1.56 7.99 -1.16
N PRO A 34 1.97 9.19 -0.71
CA PRO A 34 1.30 9.88 0.39
C PRO A 34 -0.21 10.07 0.16
N THR A 35 -0.62 10.32 -1.10
CA THR A 35 -2.03 10.50 -1.47
C THR A 35 -2.82 9.20 -1.31
N VAL A 36 -2.28 8.06 -1.77
CA VAL A 36 -2.92 6.74 -1.58
C VAL A 36 -3.09 6.42 -0.10
N LEU A 37 -2.08 6.72 0.72
CA LEU A 37 -2.16 6.49 2.15
C LEU A 37 -3.21 7.40 2.82
N ALA A 38 -3.30 8.66 2.40
CA ALA A 38 -4.31 9.60 2.88
C ALA A 38 -5.73 9.12 2.51
N ASP A 39 -5.93 8.68 1.27
CA ASP A 39 -7.21 8.16 0.79
C ASP A 39 -7.64 6.90 1.55
N ALA A 40 -6.70 5.96 1.77
CA ALA A 40 -6.96 4.76 2.56
C ALA A 40 -7.35 5.08 4.01
N ARG A 41 -6.65 6.03 4.65
CA ARG A 41 -6.98 6.52 5.99
C ARG A 41 -8.35 7.17 6.04
N HIS A 42 -8.64 8.07 5.11
CA HIS A 42 -9.93 8.74 5.04
C HIS A 42 -11.06 7.73 4.88
N TYR A 43 -10.93 6.81 3.92
CA TYR A 43 -11.94 5.78 3.66
C TYR A 43 -12.18 4.87 4.87
N LEU A 44 -11.12 4.37 5.51
CA LEU A 44 -11.24 3.53 6.70
C LEU A 44 -11.86 4.30 7.87
N SER A 45 -11.45 5.55 8.10
CA SER A 45 -12.02 6.36 9.18
C SER A 45 -13.52 6.61 9.01
N THR A 46 -13.99 6.75 7.77
CA THR A 46 -15.39 7.04 7.45
C THR A 46 -16.27 5.79 7.46
N LEU A 47 -15.80 4.69 6.85
CA LEU A 47 -16.64 3.51 6.57
C LEU A 47 -16.30 2.28 7.41
N PHE A 48 -15.07 2.19 7.90
CA PHE A 48 -14.59 1.03 8.66
C PHE A 48 -13.72 1.47 9.85
N PRO A 49 -14.20 2.36 10.74
CA PRO A 49 -13.35 3.03 11.75
C PRO A 49 -12.60 2.04 12.65
N ASN A 50 -13.22 0.90 12.98
CA ASN A 50 -12.62 -0.19 13.76
C ASN A 50 -11.40 -0.86 13.07
N HIS A 51 -11.18 -0.59 11.78
CA HIS A 51 -10.06 -1.12 11.00
C HIS A 51 -8.91 -0.13 10.85
N LEU A 52 -9.07 1.13 11.27
CA LEU A 52 -8.00 2.12 11.23
C LEU A 52 -6.78 1.70 12.07
N PRO A 53 -6.92 1.15 13.30
CA PRO A 53 -5.77 0.65 14.06
C PRO A 53 -5.03 -0.51 13.37
N LYS A 54 -5.74 -1.31 12.55
CA LYS A 54 -5.12 -2.39 11.77
C LYS A 54 -4.26 -1.84 10.63
N LEU A 55 -4.66 -0.73 10.01
CA LEU A 55 -3.83 -0.01 9.03
C LEU A 55 -2.53 0.46 9.68
N ASP A 56 -2.63 1.15 10.83
CA ASP A 56 -1.44 1.66 11.51
C ASP A 56 -0.52 0.52 12.00
N SER A 57 -1.11 -0.58 12.48
CA SER A 57 -0.34 -1.79 12.85
C SER A 57 0.36 -2.44 11.66
N LEU A 58 -0.29 -2.48 10.49
CA LEU A 58 0.34 -2.98 9.27
C LEU A 58 1.54 -2.12 8.88
N LEU A 59 1.38 -0.79 8.88
CA LEU A 59 2.42 0.15 8.48
C LEU A 59 3.62 0.14 9.42
N SER A 60 3.46 -0.27 10.68
CA SER A 60 4.56 -0.36 11.64
C SER A 60 5.42 -1.61 11.50
N VAL A 61 4.89 -2.69 10.90
CA VAL A 61 5.62 -3.97 10.74
C VAL A 61 5.97 -4.29 9.29
N ALA A 62 5.23 -3.77 8.32
CA ALA A 62 5.44 -4.05 6.91
C ALA A 62 6.62 -3.26 6.35
N LEU A 63 7.31 -3.84 5.37
CA LEU A 63 8.34 -3.15 4.62
C LEU A 63 7.69 -2.16 3.63
N VAL A 64 7.56 -0.91 4.05
CA VAL A 64 6.89 0.16 3.28
C VAL A 64 7.87 1.25 2.89
N GLU A 65 7.83 1.64 1.62
CA GLU A 65 8.47 2.85 1.13
C GLU A 65 7.43 3.87 0.71
N ILE A 66 7.52 5.08 1.27
CA ILE A 66 6.67 6.18 0.84
C ILE A 66 7.31 6.85 -0.37
N ALA A 67 6.65 6.74 -1.54
CA ALA A 67 7.11 7.37 -2.77
C ALA A 67 6.94 8.89 -2.68
N THR A 68 8.04 9.61 -2.48
CA THR A 68 8.12 11.05 -2.79
C THR A 68 8.25 11.23 -4.30
N ILE A 69 7.67 12.32 -4.84
CA ILE A 69 7.52 12.60 -6.28
C ILE A 69 8.84 12.42 -7.07
N SER A 70 10.00 12.63 -6.42
CA SER A 70 11.32 12.44 -7.02
C SER A 70 11.71 10.98 -7.31
N ARG A 71 11.15 9.98 -6.60
CA ARG A 71 11.54 8.56 -6.72
C ARG A 71 10.79 7.82 -7.85
N VAL A 72 9.67 8.36 -8.32
CA VAL A 72 8.82 7.76 -9.37
C VAL A 72 9.43 7.89 -10.78
N ARG A 73 10.44 8.76 -10.98
CA ARG A 73 11.06 8.98 -12.30
C ARG A 73 12.15 7.98 -12.70
N ASN A 74 12.65 7.13 -11.79
CA ASN A 74 13.80 6.27 -12.05
C ASN A 74 13.48 4.78 -12.31
N HIS A 75 12.21 4.41 -12.47
CA HIS A 75 11.85 3.13 -13.09
C HIS A 75 11.20 3.43 -14.46
N GLY A 76 11.86 2.95 -15.51
CA GLY A 76 11.78 3.49 -16.87
C GLY A 76 10.41 3.44 -17.55
N GLY A 77 10.22 4.44 -18.41
CA GLY A 77 9.52 4.32 -19.69
C GLY A 77 8.04 3.98 -19.67
N GLY A 78 7.20 5.00 -19.82
CA GLY A 78 5.89 4.86 -20.44
C GLY A 78 4.71 5.12 -19.51
N GLY A 79 4.22 6.37 -19.54
CA GLY A 79 2.81 6.75 -19.45
C GLY A 79 1.84 5.95 -18.56
N GLY A 80 2.26 5.50 -17.38
CA GLY A 80 1.38 4.89 -16.39
C GLY A 80 0.72 5.96 -15.54
N ASP A 81 -0.61 5.95 -15.51
CA ASP A 81 -1.42 6.71 -14.56
C ASP A 81 -0.90 6.49 -13.14
N ILE A 82 -1.00 7.51 -12.28
CA ILE A 82 -0.30 7.69 -10.99
C ILE A 82 -0.70 6.62 -9.95
N LYS A 83 -1.55 5.66 -10.34
CA LYS A 83 -2.14 4.59 -9.52
C LYS A 83 -1.40 3.26 -9.63
N ASP A 84 -0.68 3.00 -10.73
CA ASP A 84 0.04 1.75 -10.93
C ASP A 84 1.49 1.83 -10.44
N VAL A 85 1.64 1.94 -9.12
CA VAL A 85 2.97 1.88 -8.50
C VAL A 85 3.38 0.42 -8.26
N PRO A 86 4.52 -0.04 -8.83
CA PRO A 86 4.91 -1.46 -8.84
C PRO A 86 5.18 -2.00 -7.44
N VAL A 87 4.79 -3.26 -7.22
CA VAL A 87 5.26 -4.07 -6.11
C VAL A 87 6.61 -4.66 -6.52
N VAL A 88 7.67 -4.35 -5.78
CA VAL A 88 9.01 -4.89 -6.07
C VAL A 88 9.21 -6.16 -5.25
N LEU A 89 9.43 -7.28 -5.94
CA LEU A 89 9.85 -8.55 -5.36
C LEU A 89 11.35 -8.48 -5.06
N ARG A 90 11.77 -8.86 -3.85
CA ARG A 90 13.19 -9.12 -3.58
C ARG A 90 13.50 -10.57 -3.98
N GLY A 91 14.50 -10.75 -4.83
CA GLY A 91 15.14 -12.04 -5.12
C GLY A 91 16.29 -12.32 -4.17
#